data_AF-A0A2N6JVI2-F1
#
_entry.id   AF-A0A2N6JVI2-F1
#
_cell.length_a   1.000
_cell.length_b   1.000
_cell.length_c   1.000
_cell.angle_alpha   90.00
_cell.angle_beta   90.00
_cell.angle_gamma   90.00
#
_symmetry.space_group_name_H-M   'P 1'
#
loop_
_entity.id
_entity.type
_entity.pdbx_description
1 polymer ?
#
loop_
_entity_poly.entity_id
_entity_poly.type
_entity_poly.pdbx_seq_one_letter_code
_entity_poly.pdbx_strand_id
1 'polypeptide(L)' 'MYSKEKEDFFHTELVKYGVDYQRAAQVAHILASGKPDELLSEKEIQIAEEVCREWLRQYKRYKHLISNLKGYKRL' A
#
# COMPACT_ATOMS: atom_id res chain seq x y z
N MET A 1 -4.66 14.62 -11.91
CA MET A 1 -3.92 15.73 -11.28
C MET A 1 -3.18 15.15 -10.10
N TYR A 2 -1.85 15.26 -10.10
CA TYR A 2 -1.00 14.75 -9.02
C TYR A 2 -1.34 15.43 -7.68
N SER A 3 -1.34 14.66 -6.59
CA SER A 3 -1.63 15.17 -5.24
C SER A 3 -0.57 14.70 -4.25
N LYS A 4 0.17 15.65 -3.67
CA LYS A 4 1.20 15.36 -2.67
C LYS A 4 0.60 14.73 -1.41
N GLU A 5 -0.58 15.19 -0.98
CA GLU A 5 -1.30 14.61 0.15
C GLU A 5 -1.65 13.13 -0.09
N LYS A 6 -2.08 12.78 -1.32
CA LYS A 6 -2.32 11.36 -1.68
C LYS A 6 -1.04 10.55 -1.70
N GLU A 7 0.05 11.11 -2.23
CA GLU A 7 1.36 10.44 -2.22
C GLU A 7 1.80 10.13 -0.79
N ASP A 8 1.75 11.12 0.10
CA ASP A 8 2.17 10.97 1.49
C ASP A 8 1.27 9.96 2.23
N PHE A 9 -0.03 9.96 1.95
CA PHE A 9 -0.97 8.97 2.46
C PHE A 9 -0.60 7.54 2.01
N PHE A 10 -0.41 7.33 0.71
CA PHE A 10 -0.06 6.01 0.18
C PHE A 10 1.29 5.54 0.70
N HIS A 11 2.29 6.42 0.73
CA HIS A 11 3.62 6.10 1.24
C HIS A 11 3.56 5.65 2.70
N THR A 12 2.84 6.41 3.54
CA THR A 12 2.65 6.10 4.95
C THR A 12 1.98 4.74 5.15
N GLU A 13 0.88 4.47 4.44
CA GLU A 13 0.18 3.19 4.58
C GLU A 13 1.03 2.02 4.05
N LEU A 14 1.77 2.19 2.96
CA LEU A 14 2.65 1.15 2.44
C LEU A 14 3.76 0.78 3.45
N VAL A 15 4.46 1.78 3.98
CA VAL A 15 5.55 1.60 4.95
C VAL A 15 5.02 1.01 6.27
N LYS A 16 3.87 1.50 6.75
CA LYS A 16 3.25 1.03 8.00
C LYS A 16 2.97 -0.47 8.02
N TYR A 17 2.66 -1.06 6.86
CA TYR A 17 2.44 -2.51 6.75
C TYR A 17 3.64 -3.27 6.16
N GLY A 18 4.83 -2.67 6.23
CA GLY A 18 6.11 -3.36 6.05
C GLY A 18 6.60 -3.45 4.61
N VAL A 19 6.07 -2.66 3.69
CA VAL A 19 6.69 -2.48 2.36
C VAL A 19 7.98 -1.70 2.52
N ASP A 20 9.02 -2.09 1.78
CA ASP A 20 10.29 -1.36 1.72
C ASP A 20 10.08 0.13 1.41
N TYR A 21 10.84 1.01 2.08
CA TYR A 21 10.65 2.45 2.03
C TYR A 21 10.78 3.03 0.61
N GLN A 22 11.77 2.55 -0.17
CA GLN A 22 12.02 3.07 -1.52
C GLN A 22 10.96 2.57 -2.50
N ARG A 23 10.58 1.28 -2.39
CA ARG A 23 9.48 0.71 -3.19
C ARG A 23 8.15 1.39 -2.88
N ALA A 24 7.90 1.67 -1.60
CA ALA A 24 6.72 2.39 -1.16
C ALA A 24 6.68 3.81 -1.75
N ALA A 25 7.80 4.53 -1.76
CA ALA A 25 7.86 5.89 -2.29
C ALA A 25 7.58 5.90 -3.80
N GLN A 26 8.17 4.97 -4.54
CA GLN A 26 7.94 4.82 -5.97
C GLN A 26 6.46 4.53 -6.30
N VAL A 27 5.85 3.58 -5.61
CA VAL A 27 4.45 3.21 -5.88
C VAL A 27 3.47 4.27 -5.38
N ALA A 28 3.76 4.94 -4.27
CA ALA A 28 2.97 6.07 -3.80
C ALA A 28 2.90 7.18 -4.86
N HIS A 29 4.03 7.48 -5.52
CA HIS A 29 4.06 8.45 -6.61
C HIS A 29 3.18 8.03 -7.80
N ILE A 30 3.28 6.76 -8.21
CA ILE A 30 2.45 6.19 -9.29
C ILE A 30 0.96 6.34 -8.96
N LEU A 31 0.55 5.90 -7.76
CA LEU A 31 -0.85 5.96 -7.32
C LEU A 31 -1.35 7.40 -7.17
N ALA A 32 -0.51 8.30 -6.66
CA ALA A 32 -0.84 9.71 -6.48
C ALA A 32 -0.95 10.49 -7.80
N SER A 33 -0.32 9.99 -8.88
CA SER A 33 -0.45 10.57 -10.22
C SER A 33 -1.91 10.54 -10.71
N GLY A 34 -2.69 9.55 -10.25
CA GLY A 34 -4.08 9.33 -10.66
C GLY A 34 -4.22 9.04 -12.15
N LYS A 35 -3.12 8.65 -12.82
CA LYS A 35 -3.16 8.16 -14.19
C LYS A 35 -3.95 6.85 -14.21
N PRO A 36 -4.84 6.66 -15.19
CA PRO A 36 -5.44 5.36 -15.42
C PRO A 36 -4.37 4.40 -15.97
N ASP A 37 -4.60 3.09 -15.81
CA ASP A 37 -3.61 2.06 -16.10
C ASP A 37 -3.14 2.10 -17.56
N GLU A 38 -3.98 2.53 -18.51
CA GLU A 38 -3.61 2.63 -19.93
C GLU A 38 -2.54 3.70 -20.21
N LEU A 39 -2.32 4.62 -19.26
CA LEU A 39 -1.30 5.68 -19.35
C LEU A 39 -0.05 5.37 -18.51
N LEU A 40 0.00 4.22 -17.85
CA LEU A 40 1.16 3.72 -17.13
C LEU A 40 1.99 2.80 -18.03
N SER A 41 3.30 2.81 -17.84
CA SER A 41 4.16 1.81 -18.44
C SER A 41 3.92 0.45 -17.80
N GLU A 42 4.18 -0.62 -18.54
CA GLU A 42 4.07 -2.00 -18.04
C GLU A 42 4.90 -2.22 -16.76
N LYS A 43 6.07 -1.57 -16.68
CA LYS A 43 6.91 -1.59 -15.49
C LYS A 43 6.27 -0.89 -14.28
N GLU A 44 5.61 0.25 -14.49
CA GLU A 44 4.88 0.96 -13.42
C GLU A 44 3.69 0.13 -12.92
N ILE A 45 2.96 -0.51 -13.83
CA ILE A 45 1.86 -1.42 -13.49
C ILE A 45 2.40 -2.59 -12.67
N GLN A 46 3.44 -3.27 -13.16
CA GLN A 46 4.01 -4.43 -12.49
C GLN A 46 4.46 -4.11 -11.06
N ILE A 47 5.23 -3.02 -10.87
CA ILE A 47 5.72 -2.68 -9.54
C ILE A 47 4.59 -2.24 -8.60
N ALA A 48 3.60 -1.49 -9.10
CA ALA A 48 2.44 -1.09 -8.32
C ALA A 48 1.65 -2.32 -7.86
N GLU A 49 1.40 -3.29 -8.75
CA GLU A 49 0.71 -4.51 -8.41
C GLU A 49 1.47 -5.36 -7.37
N GLU A 50 2.78 -5.55 -7.56
CA GLU A 50 3.61 -6.33 -6.64
C GLU A 50 3.57 -5.75 -5.22
N VAL A 51 3.75 -4.43 -5.10
CA VAL A 51 3.73 -3.72 -3.81
C VAL A 51 2.33 -3.75 -3.20
N CYS A 52 1.27 -3.53 -3.99
CA CYS A 52 -0.10 -3.58 -3.49
C CYS A 52 -0.48 -4.99 -3.00
N ARG A 53 -0.03 -6.05 -3.70
CA ARG A 53 -0.22 -7.44 -3.26
C ARG A 53 0.51 -7.74 -1.95
N GLU A 54 1.75 -7.28 -1.84
CA GLU A 54 2.55 -7.40 -0.62
C GLU A 54 1.86 -6.71 0.57
N TRP A 55 1.49 -5.44 0.38
CA TRP A 55 0.76 -4.64 1.36
C TRP A 55 -0.53 -5.33 1.81
N LEU A 56 -1.35 -5.80 0.86
CA LEU A 56 -2.64 -6.45 1.15
C LEU A 56 -2.45 -7.71 2.00
N ARG A 57 -1.41 -8.50 1.72
CA ARG A 57 -1.07 -9.69 2.51
C ARG A 57 -0.72 -9.32 3.96
N GLN A 58 0.09 -8.28 4.16
CA GLN A 58 0.49 -7.84 5.50
C GLN A 58 -0.67 -7.18 6.26
N TYR A 59 -1.46 -6.36 5.59
CA TYR A 59 -2.67 -5.76 6.13
C TYR A 59 -3.66 -6.82 6.63
N LYS A 60 -3.92 -7.87 5.83
CA LYS A 60 -4.78 -8.99 6.21
C LYS A 60 -4.26 -9.72 7.45
N ARG A 61 -2.94 -9.96 7.52
CA ARG A 61 -2.29 -10.57 8.70
C ARG A 61 -2.48 -9.71 9.94
N TYR A 62 -2.18 -8.42 9.85
CA TYR A 62 -2.39 -7.47 10.94
C TYR A 62 -3.85 -7.46 11.41
N LYS A 63 -4.81 -7.36 10.50
CA LYS A 63 -6.25 -7.36 10.82
C LYS A 63 -6.67 -8.64 11.53
N HIS A 64 -6.16 -9.80 11.10
CA HIS A 64 -6.43 -11.08 11.75
C HIS A 64 -5.87 -11.12 13.19
N LEU A 65 -4.63 -10.66 13.39
CA LEU A 65 -4.03 -10.57 14.73
C LEU A 65 -4.83 -9.66 15.67
N ILE A 66 -5.21 -8.47 15.21
CA ILE A 66 -6.01 -7.52 16.00
C ILE A 66 -7.40 -8.11 16.32
N SER A 67 -8.03 -8.79 15.37
CA SER A 67 -9.32 -9.44 15.60
C SER A 67 -9.21 -10.50 16.70
N ASN A 68 -8.18 -11.34 16.65
CA ASN A 68 -7.96 -12.39 17.65
C ASN A 68 -7.68 -11.78 19.03
N LEU A 69 -6.83 -10.74 19.11
CA LEU A 69 -6.54 -10.05 20.37
C LEU A 69 -7.77 -9.40 21.00
N LYS A 70 -8.67 -8.82 20.19
CA LYS A 70 -9.95 -8.30 20.68
C LYS A 70 -10.87 -9.41 21.21
N GLY A 71 -10.81 -10.61 20.61
CA GLY A 71 -11.50 -11.79 21.11
C GLY A 71 -10.97 -12.24 22.47
N TYR A 72 -9.64 -12.28 22.64
CA TYR A 72 -9.01 -12.65 23.90
C TYR A 72 -9.30 -11.68 25.06
N LYS A 73 -9.41 -10.36 24.81
CA LYS A 73 -9.73 -9.39 25.85
C LYS A 73 -11.19 -9.38 26.31
N ARG A 74 -12.06 -10.15 25.64
CA ARG A 74 -13.50 -10.27 25.97
C ARG A 74 -13.83 -11.57 26.71
N LEU A 75 -12.84 -12.44 26.94
CA LEU A 75 -12.91 -13.62 27.79
C LEU A 75 -12.28 -13.29 29.15
#